data_AF-A0A1M7PKE7-F1
#
_entry.id   AF-A0A1M7PKE7-F1
#
_cell.length_a   1.000
_cell.length_b   1.000
_cell.length_c   1.000
_cell.angle_alpha   90.00
_cell.angle_beta   90.00
_cell.angle_gamma   90.00
#
_symmetry.space_group_name_H-M   'P 1'
#
loop_
_entity.id
_entity.type
_entity.pdbx_description
1 polymer ?
#
loop_
_entity_poly.entity_id
_entity_poly.type
_entity_poly.pdbx_seq_one_letter_code
_entity_poly.pdbx_strand_id
1 'polypeptide(L)' 'KTVEIGLLTPPLGLNAYVAAAQTKVPLGTIFRGIVPFLFMEIVILILLLAFPQITLFLPDLMSR' A
#
# COMPACT_ATOMS: atom_id res chain seq x y z
N LYS A 1 0.87 8.26 6.48
CA LYS A 1 -0.04 7.27 5.85
C LYS A 1 -0.81 7.84 4.66
N THR A 2 -1.69 8.84 4.80
CA THR A 2 -2.49 9.36 3.65
C THR A 2 -1.65 9.96 2.52
N VAL A 3 -0.51 10.59 2.85
CA VAL A 3 0.43 11.12 1.84
C VAL A 3 1.22 10.00 1.14
N GLU A 4 1.65 8.97 1.86
CA GLU A 4 2.43 7.84 1.31
C GLU A 4 1.63 7.01 0.30
N ILE A 5 0.32 6.84 0.56
CA ILE A 5 -0.59 6.11 -0.33
C ILE A 5 -0.85 6.91 -1.61
N GLY A 6 -0.90 8.25 -1.51
CA GLY A 6 -1.00 9.14 -2.67
C GLY A 6 0.21 9.06 -3.60
N LEU A 7 1.42 8.86 -3.06
CA LEU A 7 2.65 8.81 -3.86
C LEU A 7 2.84 7.48 -4.62
N LEU A 8 2.15 6.41 -4.21
CA LEU A 8 2.26 5.08 -4.81
C LEU A 8 1.21 4.83 -5.91
N THR A 9 0.04 5.48 -5.81
CA THR A 9 -1.11 5.20 -6.68
C THR A 9 -1.02 6.00 -7.99
N PRO A 10 -1.29 5.40 -9.17
CA PRO A 10 -1.01 5.98 -10.48
C PRO A 10 -1.47 7.42 -10.78
N PRO A 11 -2.62 7.94 -10.29
CA PRO A 11 -3.04 9.30 -10.64
C PRO A 11 -2.13 10.40 -10.06
N LEU A 12 -1.28 10.07 -9.07
CA LEU A 12 -0.29 11.00 -8.50
C LEU A 12 1.12 10.43 -8.59
N GLY A 13 1.32 9.12 -8.30
CA GLY A 13 2.46 8.28 -8.70
C GLY A 13 3.87 8.85 -8.44
N LEU A 14 3.98 9.87 -7.59
CA LEU A 14 5.15 10.73 -7.52
C LEU A 14 6.39 9.95 -7.06
N ASN A 15 6.24 8.95 -6.19
CA ASN A 15 7.37 8.09 -5.80
C ASN A 15 7.85 7.23 -6.97
N ALA A 16 6.95 6.70 -7.80
CA ALA A 16 7.31 5.97 -9.01
C ALA A 16 7.91 6.91 -10.09
N TYR A 17 7.42 8.15 -10.18
CA TYR A 17 7.95 9.19 -11.08
C TYR A 17 9.34 9.67 -10.67
N VAL A 18 9.57 9.94 -9.38
CA VAL A 18 10.88 10.32 -8.84
C VAL A 18 11.86 9.15 -8.95
N ALA A 19 11.42 7.92 -8.65
CA ALA A 19 12.24 6.73 -8.83
C ALA A 19 12.61 6.54 -10.31
N ALA A 20 11.68 6.72 -11.25
CA ALA A 20 11.99 6.67 -12.69
C ALA A 20 12.95 7.78 -13.13
N ALA A 21 12.78 9.00 -12.61
CA ALA A 21 13.67 10.13 -12.89
C ALA A 21 15.11 9.90 -12.39
N GLN A 22 15.26 9.22 -11.25
CA GLN A 22 16.57 8.95 -10.64
C GLN A 22 17.24 7.68 -11.16
N THR A 23 16.45 6.65 -11.51
CA THR A 23 16.97 5.33 -11.91
C THR A 23 16.94 5.08 -13.42
N LYS A 24 16.35 5.99 -14.22
CA LYS A 24 16.12 5.85 -15.68
C LYS A 24 15.34 4.60 -16.08
N VAL A 25 14.71 3.90 -15.12
CA VAL A 25 13.87 2.74 -15.39
C VAL A 25 12.51 3.21 -15.90
N PRO A 26 11.98 2.64 -16.99
CA PRO A 26 10.68 3.04 -17.52
C PRO A 26 9.57 2.83 -16.50
N LEU A 27 8.67 3.81 -16.41
CA LEU A 27 7.57 3.86 -15.44
C LEU A 27 6.71 2.59 -15.47
N GLY A 28 6.53 1.98 -16.64
CA GLY A 28 5.81 0.72 -16.82
C GLY A 28 6.43 -0.47 -16.07
N THR A 29 7.76 -0.52 -15.92
CA THR A 29 8.44 -1.57 -15.15
C THR A 29 8.23 -1.37 -13.65
N ILE A 30 8.24 -0.12 -13.18
CA ILE A 30 8.00 0.22 -11.78
C ILE A 30 6.56 -0.11 -11.40
N PHE A 31 5.58 0.27 -12.23
CA PHE A 31 4.17 -0.09 -12.01
C PHE A 31 3.97 -1.60 -11.94
N ARG A 32 4.64 -2.36 -12.83
CA ARG A 32 4.57 -3.83 -12.81
C ARG A 32 5.17 -4.44 -11.55
N GLY A 33 6.20 -3.80 -10.97
CA GLY A 33 6.77 -4.18 -9.67
C GLY A 33 5.86 -3.85 -8.47
N ILE A 34 4.99 -2.84 -8.58
CA ILE A 34 4.04 -2.45 -7.53
C ILE A 34 2.80 -3.36 -7.52
N VAL A 35 2.42 -3.99 -8.64
CA VAL A 35 1.29 -4.93 -8.72
C VAL A 35 1.31 -6.04 -7.65
N PRO A 36 2.40 -6.80 -7.44
CA PRO A 36 2.44 -7.82 -6.39
C PRO A 36 2.33 -7.24 -4.98
N PHE A 37 2.81 -6.01 -4.76
CA PHE A 37 2.66 -5.31 -3.48
C PHE A 37 1.20 -4.92 -3.22
N LEU A 38 0.52 -4.33 -4.21
CA LEU A 38 -0.91 -4.02 -4.14
C LEU A 38 -1.76 -5.28 -3.89
N PHE A 39 -1.39 -6.39 -4.53
CA PHE A 39 -2.07 -7.66 -4.31
C PHE A 39 -1.92 -8.13 -2.85
N MET A 40 -0.71 -8.04 -2.29
CA MET A 40 -0.46 -8.34 -0.88
C MET A 40 -1.26 -7.45 0.07
N GLU A 41 -1.37 -6.15 -0.20
CA GLU A 41 -2.20 -5.25 0.61
C GLU A 41 -3.68 -5.67 0.59
N ILE A 42 -4.21 -6.04 -0.58
CA ILE A 42 -5.59 -6.53 -0.69
C ILE A 42 -5.78 -7.83 0.08
N VAL A 43 -4.82 -8.76 0.00
CA VAL A 43 -4.86 -10.03 0.74
C VAL A 43 -4.85 -9.76 2.25
N ILE A 44 -3.98 -8.89 2.74
CA ILE A 44 -3.92 -8.52 4.16
C ILE A 44 -5.22 -7.85 4.58
N LEU A 45 -5.77 -6.94 3.77
CA LEU A 45 -7.04 -6.28 4.04
C LEU A 45 -8.18 -7.29 4.17
N ILE A 46 -8.28 -8.25 3.24
CA ILE A 46 -9.27 -9.33 3.30
C ILE A 46 -9.07 -10.19 4.55
N LEU A 47 -7.82 -10.49 4.90
CA LEU A 47 -7.50 -11.28 6.09
C LEU A 47 -7.90 -10.56 7.38
N LEU A 48 -7.67 -9.25 7.46
CA LEU A 48 -8.11 -8.42 8.59
C LEU A 48 -9.64 -8.29 8.66
N LEU A 49 -10.33 -8.22 7.50
CA LEU A 49 -11.80 -8.23 7.45
C LEU A 49 -12.39 -9.58 7.88
N ALA A 50 -11.75 -10.69 7.48
CA ALA A 50 -12.17 -12.05 7.86
C ALA A 50 -11.86 -12.36 9.34
N PHE A 51 -10.79 -11.80 9.89
CA PHE A 51 -10.37 -11.98 11.28
C PHE A 51 -10.33 -10.63 12.02
N PRO A 52 -11.48 -9.99 12.28
CA PRO A 52 -11.55 -8.69 12.92
C PRO A 52 -11.06 -8.71 14.37
N GLN A 53 -10.92 -9.90 14.97
CA GLN A 53 -10.37 -10.07 16.31
C GLN A 53 -8.92 -9.58 16.42
N ILE A 54 -8.14 -9.65 15.33
CA ILE A 54 -6.75 -9.15 15.29
C ILE A 54 -6.74 -7.61 15.40
N THR A 55 -7.69 -6.95 14.74
CA THR A 55 -7.83 -5.48 14.73
C THR A 55 -8.60 -4.96 15.95
N LEU A 56 -9.53 -5.72 16.50
CA LEU A 56 -10.34 -5.37 17.68
C LEU A 56 -9.59 -5.59 19.01
N PHE A 57 -8.50 -6.35 19.03
CA PHE A 57 -7.68 -6.54 20.22
C PHE A 57 -7.20 -5.22 20.84
N LEU A 58 -6.77 -4.27 20.01
CA LEU A 58 -6.26 -2.98 20.49
C LEU A 58 -7.38 -2.00 20.93
N PRO A 59 -8.50 -1.84 20.20
CA PRO A 59 -9.69 -1.13 20.68
C PRO A 59 -10.28 -1.69 21.97
N ASP A 60 -10.39 -3.02 22.11
CA ASP A 60 -10.93 -3.66 23.31
C ASP A 60 -10.04 -3.41 24.55
N LEU A 61 -8.73 -3.24 24.34
CA LEU A 61 -7.78 -2.89 25.40
C LEU A 61 -7.86 -1.40 25.78
N MET A 62 -8.17 -0.52 24.84
CA MET A 62 -8.31 0.93 25.09
C MET A 62 -9.69 1.32 25.65
N SER A 63 -10.72 0.51 25.43
CA SER A 63 -12.08 0.75 25.93
C SER A 63 -12.32 0.27 27.38
N ARG A 64 -11.31 -0.31 28.03
CA ARG A 64 -11.32 -0.68 29.46
C ARG A 64 -10.57 0.36 30.28
#